data_AF-A0A932NNH1-F1
#
_entry.id   AF-A0A932NNH1-F1
#
_cell.length_a   1.000
_cell.length_b   1.000
_cell.length_c   1.000
_cell.angle_alpha   90.00
_cell.angle_beta   90.00
_cell.angle_gamma   90.00
#
_symmetry.space_group_name_H-M   'P 1'
#
loop_
_entity.id
_entity.type
_entity.pdbx_description
1 polymer ?
#
loop_
_entity_poly.entity_id
_entity_poly.type
_entity_poly.pdbx_seq_one_letter_code
_entity_poly.pdbx_strand_id
1 'polypeptide(L)' 'MPRRHELSEKQWKKIKKYLPVHSKTGRPRADDRKTLNGILYVLRTGCQWYYMPEYYGSYKTCHRRL' A
#
# COMPACT_ATOMS: atom_id res chain seq x y z
N MET A 1 6.36 -6.83 -14.74
CA MET A 1 7.51 -6.05 -14.24
C MET A 1 6.99 -5.07 -13.18
N PRO A 2 7.60 -4.97 -11.99
CA PRO A 2 7.18 -3.98 -10.99
C PRO A 2 7.42 -2.57 -11.53
N ARG A 3 6.51 -1.64 -11.25
CA ARG A 3 6.71 -0.21 -11.59
C ARG A 3 7.86 0.36 -10.76
N ARG A 4 8.48 1.44 -11.25
CA ARG A 4 9.69 2.07 -10.66
C ARG A 4 9.62 2.30 -9.13
N HIS A 5 8.42 2.45 -8.57
CA HIS A 5 8.20 2.74 -7.16
C HIS A 5 7.61 1.57 -6.33
N GLU A 6 7.41 0.40 -6.93
CA GLU A 6 6.78 -0.75 -6.28
C GLU A 6 7.76 -1.70 -5.59
N LEU A 7 7.28 -2.37 -4.55
CA LEU A 7 8.02 -3.43 -3.86
C LEU A 7 8.17 -4.66 -4.75
N SER A 8 9.41 -5.15 -4.84
CA SER A 8 9.71 -6.46 -5.42
C SER A 8 9.10 -7.59 -4.57
N GLU A 9 8.89 -8.77 -5.16
CA GLU A 9 8.39 -9.94 -4.43
C GLU A 9 9.24 -10.28 -3.21
N LYS A 10 10.57 -10.15 -3.34
CA LYS A 10 11.51 -10.44 -2.25
C LYS A 10 11.34 -9.47 -1.08
N GLN A 11 11.20 -8.18 -1.37
CA GLN A 11 10.96 -7.17 -0.32
C GLN A 11 9.58 -7.35 0.30
N TRP A 12 8.55 -7.59 -0.53
CA TRP A 12 7.20 -7.80 -0.05
C TRP A 12 7.11 -9.00 0.90
N LYS A 13 7.74 -10.14 0.57
CA LYS A 13 7.79 -11.31 1.47
C LYS A 13 8.42 -11.00 2.83
N LYS A 14 9.45 -10.15 2.87
CA LYS A 14 10.09 -9.73 4.13
C LYS A 14 9.19 -8.82 4.96
N ILE A 15 8.37 -7.97 4.34
CA ILE A 15 7.49 -7.03 5.04
C ILE A 15 6.20 -7.73 5.50
N LYS A 16 5.61 -8.57 4.64
CA LYS A 16 4.31 -9.21 4.87
C LYS A 16 4.22 -9.93 6.22
N LYS A 17 5.32 -10.54 6.68
CA LYS A 17 5.38 -11.25 7.97
C LYS A 17 5.20 -10.37 9.21
N TYR A 18 5.38 -9.05 9.07
CA TYR A 18 5.19 -8.08 10.15
C TYR A 18 3.83 -7.38 10.10
N LEU A 19 3.04 -7.64 9.06
CA LEU A 19 1.70 -7.07 8.97
C LEU A 19 0.73 -7.84 9.87
N PRO A 20 -0.22 -7.13 10.51
CA PRO A 20 -1.22 -7.78 11.34
C PRO A 20 -2.07 -8.74 10.51
N VAL A 21 -2.44 -9.87 11.13
CA VAL A 21 -3.33 -10.86 10.52
C VAL A 21 -4.70 -10.20 10.25
N HIS A 22 -5.32 -10.57 9.13
CA HIS A 22 -6.65 -10.05 8.80
C HIS A 22 -7.66 -10.52 9.84
N SER A 23 -8.47 -9.58 10.34
CA SER A 23 -9.59 -9.91 11.22
C SER A 23 -10.55 -10.86 10.49
N LYS A 24 -11.07 -11.86 11.21
CA LYS A 24 -12.09 -12.79 10.71
C LYS A 24 -13.47 -12.12 10.57
N THR A 25 -13.67 -10.98 11.24
CA THR A 25 -14.96 -10.29 11.32
C THR A 25 -14.77 -8.79 11.06
N GLY A 26 -15.82 -8.14 10.52
CA GLY A 26 -15.82 -6.71 10.19
C GLY A 26 -15.55 -6.44 8.71
N ARG A 27 -15.29 -5.16 8.38
CA ARG A 27 -15.04 -4.75 6.99
C ARG A 27 -13.73 -5.38 6.49
N PRO A 28 -13.73 -6.03 5.31
CA PRO A 28 -12.52 -6.56 4.71
C PRO A 28 -11.44 -5.51 4.60
N ARG A 29 -10.23 -5.87 5.02
CA ARG A 29 -9.05 -5.01 4.95
C ARG A 29 -8.66 -4.84 3.48
N ALA A 30 -8.35 -3.61 3.07
CA ALA A 30 -7.82 -3.35 1.73
C ALA A 30 -6.46 -4.05 1.55
N ASP A 31 -6.15 -4.44 0.31
CA ASP A 31 -4.91 -5.11 -0.07
C ASP A 31 -3.69 -4.36 0.46
N ASP A 32 -2.96 -5.00 1.37
CA ASP A 32 -1.84 -4.37 2.07
C ASP A 32 -0.69 -4.03 1.13
N ARG A 33 -0.47 -4.83 0.07
CA ARG A 33 0.62 -4.58 -0.88
C ARG A 33 0.33 -3.37 -1.73
N LYS A 34 -0.88 -3.27 -2.29
CA LYS A 34 -1.32 -2.10 -3.06
C LYS A 34 -1.28 -0.86 -2.21
N THR A 35 -1.79 -0.94 -0.98
CA THR A 35 -1.81 0.17 -0.03
C THR A 35 -0.39 0.65 0.29
N LEU A 36 0.53 -0.27 0.61
CA LEU A 36 1.91 0.08 0.92
C LEU A 36 2.65 0.65 -0.29
N ASN A 37 2.41 0.11 -1.49
CA ASN A 37 2.97 0.68 -2.72
C ASN A 37 2.43 2.09 -3.01
N GLY A 38 1.15 2.37 -2.68
CA GLY A 38 0.57 3.71 -2.78
C GLY A 38 1.22 4.71 -1.82
N ILE A 39 1.43 4.31 -0.57
CA ILE A 39 2.19 5.11 0.42
C ILE A 39 3.61 5.38 -0.10
N LEU A 40 4.32 4.35 -0.57
CA LEU A 40 5.68 4.51 -1.10
C LEU A 40 5.73 5.39 -2.35
N TYR A 41 4.70 5.35 -3.19
CA TYR A 41 4.60 6.24 -4.34
C TYR A 41 4.57 7.70 -3.88
N VAL A 42 3.63 8.05 -2.99
CA VAL A 42 3.49 9.41 -2.43
C VAL A 42 4.76 9.88 -1.73
N LEU A 43 5.38 9.04 -0.90
CA LEU A 43 6.62 9.38 -0.21
C LEU A 43 7.81 9.60 -1.15
N ARG A 44 7.83 8.94 -2.31
CA ARG A 44 8.92 9.08 -3.30
C ARG A 44 8.71 10.23 -4.27
N THR A 45 7.47 10.51 -4.65
CA THR A 45 7.14 11.57 -5.62
C THR A 45 6.85 12.91 -4.96
N GLY A 46 6.47 12.91 -3.68
CA GLY A 46 6.01 14.10 -2.97
C GLY A 46 4.66 14.63 -3.44
N CYS A 47 3.91 13.86 -4.25
CA CYS A 47 2.61 14.31 -4.74
C CYS A 47 1.58 14.38 -3.59
N GLN A 48 0.53 15.18 -3.73
CA GLN A 48 -0.58 15.14 -2.80
C GLN A 48 -1.27 13.76 -2.85
N TRP A 49 -1.79 13.29 -1.72
CA TRP A 49 -2.49 12.01 -1.62
C TRP A 49 -3.61 11.85 -2.65
N TYR A 50 -4.35 12.93 -2.94
CA TYR A 50 -5.44 12.91 -3.91
C TYR A 50 -4.99 12.53 -5.33
N TYR A 51 -3.75 12.89 -5.71
CA TYR A 51 -3.16 12.54 -7.01
C TYR A 51 -2.48 11.17 -7.05
N MET A 52 -2.52 10.41 -5.94
CA MET A 52 -2.02 9.04 -5.93
C MET A 52 -2.82 8.20 -6.93
N PRO A 53 -2.15 7.43 -7.81
CA PRO A 53 -2.84 6.63 -8.81
C PRO A 53 -3.83 5.62 -8.21
N GLU A 54 -5.03 5.55 -8.78
CA GLU A 54 -6.14 4.75 -8.25
C GLU A 54 -5.87 3.23 -8.23
N TYR A 55 -4.95 2.75 -9.05
CA TYR A 55 -4.58 1.34 -9.07
C TYR A 55 -3.91 0.87 -7.77
N TYR A 56 -3.41 1.79 -6.94
CA TYR A 56 -2.93 1.50 -5.58
C TYR A 56 -4.08 1.40 -4.56
N GLY A 57 -5.32 1.69 -4.98
CA GLY A 57 -6.51 1.74 -4.16
C GLY A 57 -6.83 3.15 -3.70
N SER A 58 -7.72 3.26 -2.71
CA SER A 58 -8.16 4.56 -2.19
C SER A 58 -7.02 5.30 -1.49
N TYR A 59 -6.78 6.56 -1.89
CA TYR A 59 -5.82 7.43 -1.20
C TYR A 59 -6.17 7.64 0.27
N LYS A 60 -7.46 7.68 0.63
CA LYS A 60 -7.92 7.81 2.02
C LYS A 60 -7.47 6.62 2.86
N THR A 61 -7.53 5.42 2.29
CA THR A 61 -7.06 4.19 2.95
C THR A 61 -5.56 4.19 3.13
N CYS A 62 -4.80 4.67 2.13
CA CYS A 62 -3.35 4.78 2.22
C CYS A 62 -2.94 5.81 3.29
N HIS A 63 -3.52 7.01 3.23
CA HIS A 63 -3.23 8.10 4.15
C HIS A 63 -3.54 7.73 5.60
N ARG A 64 -4.67 7.07 5.88
CA ARG A 64 -5.05 6.65 7.25
C ARG A 64 -4.18 5.51 7.82
N ARG A 65 -3.36 4.87 6.99
CA ARG A 65 -2.46 3.77 7.40
C ARG A 65 -1.01 4.20 7.56
N LEU A 66 -0.67 5.43 7.17
CA LEU A 66 0.58 6.08 7.56
C LEU A 66 0.43 6.60 8.99
#